data_AF-R7W2F6-F1
#
_entry.id   AF-R7W2F6-F1
#
_cell.length_a   1.000
_cell.length_b   1.000
_cell.length_c   1.000
_cell.angle_alpha   90.00
_cell.angle_beta   90.00
_cell.angle_gamma   90.00
#
_symmetry.space_group_name_H-M   'P 1'
#
loop_
_entity.id
_entity.type
_entity.pdbx_description
1 polymer ?
#
loop_
_entity_poly.entity_id
_entity_poly.type
_entity_poly.pdbx_seq_one_letter_code
_entity_poly.pdbx_strand_id
1 'polypeptide(L)'
;MPPVLESDMHSREYLAEQKRKGEAYLKERDARIVERKAADDSEYEPDAEEEAYVEEEDLRDEEEVALPKSKAMEALSNKPPNITHENWTSLVNKWSDERNKKICQMNKENREAVRQHQKTGSMSYVSYFSKLNAMEKRREAQSEGEQPVSDTSIVAEVLKEESAHSTVLSSMGHREELATRLQAQERAFQEIQKKQQEELEALKKSQQEKNEAWAKKQKETDNLLDFLRAQATQQSQSQPDGS
;
A
#
# COMPACT_ATOMS: atom_id res chain seq x y z
N MET A 1 -32.16 13.26 7.98
CA MET A 1 -30.73 13.22 8.37
C MET A 1 -30.21 11.85 8.00
N PRO A 2 -29.20 11.71 7.13
CA PRO A 2 -28.62 10.39 6.88
C PRO A 2 -27.75 10.00 8.09
N PRO A 3 -27.68 8.70 8.45
CA PRO A 3 -26.85 8.26 9.55
C PRO A 3 -25.37 8.40 9.18
N VAL A 4 -24.59 9.04 10.04
CA VAL A 4 -23.12 9.06 9.94
C VAL A 4 -22.63 7.64 10.15
N LEU A 5 -21.91 7.09 9.16
CA LEU A 5 -21.37 5.74 9.22
C LEU A 5 -20.34 5.65 10.35
N GLU A 6 -20.58 4.77 11.33
CA GLU A 6 -19.73 4.56 12.51
C GLU A 6 -18.24 4.28 12.17
N SER A 7 -17.95 3.86 10.93
CA SER A 7 -16.59 3.64 10.42
C SER A 7 -15.74 4.92 10.28
N ASP A 8 -16.38 6.07 10.02
CA ASP A 8 -15.68 7.35 9.82
C ASP A 8 -15.26 7.99 11.15
N MET A 9 -16.06 7.80 12.20
CA MET A 9 -15.73 8.24 13.55
C MET A 9 -14.53 7.49 14.13
N HIS A 10 -14.47 6.17 13.94
CA HIS A 10 -13.35 5.34 14.41
C HIS A 10 -12.03 5.71 13.71
N SER A 11 -12.08 6.13 12.44
CA SER A 11 -10.88 6.60 11.72
C SER A 11 -10.39 7.95 12.23
N ARG A 12 -11.29 8.87 12.59
CA ARG A 12 -10.94 10.20 13.10
C ARG A 12 -10.38 10.13 14.52
N GLU A 13 -10.98 9.31 15.39
CA GLU A 13 -10.47 9.07 16.74
C GLU A 13 -9.11 8.38 16.72
N TYR A 14 -8.91 7.41 15.80
CA TYR A 14 -7.62 6.76 15.61
C TYR A 14 -6.53 7.76 15.20
N LEU A 15 -6.80 8.63 14.23
CA LEU A 15 -5.87 9.68 13.80
C LEU A 15 -5.55 10.69 14.92
N ALA A 16 -6.57 11.13 15.67
CA ALA A 16 -6.38 12.00 16.82
C ALA A 16 -5.51 11.35 17.90
N GLU A 17 -5.70 10.05 18.14
CA GLU A 17 -4.89 9.29 19.09
C GLU A 17 -3.44 9.16 18.61
N GLN A 18 -3.21 8.90 17.31
CA GLN A 18 -1.85 8.87 16.74
C GLN A 18 -1.15 10.22 16.82
N LYS A 19 -1.86 11.32 16.55
CA LYS A 19 -1.33 12.68 16.69
C LYS A 19 -0.94 12.98 18.13
N ARG A 20 -1.80 12.66 19.09
CA ARG A 20 -1.52 12.83 20.53
C ARG A 20 -0.30 11.99 20.96
N LYS A 21 -0.18 10.75 20.47
CA LYS A 21 0.96 9.87 20.72
C LYS A 21 2.26 10.44 20.12
N GLY A 22 2.20 10.99 18.91
CA GLY A 22 3.34 11.65 18.25
C GLY A 22 3.80 12.92 18.97
N GLU A 23 2.86 13.78 19.39
CA GLU A 23 3.15 14.99 20.16
C GLU A 23 3.76 14.66 21.53
N ALA A 24 3.24 13.63 22.22
CA ALA A 24 3.80 13.16 23.48
C ALA A 24 5.25 12.67 23.31
N TYR A 25 5.53 11.90 22.24
CA TYR A 25 6.88 11.42 21.93
C TYR A 25 7.87 12.56 21.69
N LEU A 26 7.48 13.58 20.93
CA LEU A 26 8.33 14.75 20.68
C LEU A 26 8.60 15.53 21.96
N LYS A 27 7.58 15.73 22.79
CA LYS A 27 7.71 16.41 24.09
C LYS A 27 8.63 15.65 25.04
N GLU A 28 8.51 14.32 25.10
CA GLU A 28 9.38 13.47 25.91
C GLU A 28 10.83 13.48 25.41
N ARG A 29 11.04 13.43 24.09
CA ARG A 29 12.37 13.55 23.48
C ARG A 29 13.03 14.89 23.83
N ASP A 30 12.28 15.98 23.71
CA ASP A 30 12.80 17.32 23.97
C ASP A 30 13.10 17.51 25.47
N ALA A 31 12.29 16.94 26.37
CA ALA A 31 12.58 16.91 27.81
C ALA A 31 13.88 16.14 28.13
N ARG A 32 14.11 14.97 27.52
CA ARG A 32 15.37 14.20 27.68
C ARG A 32 16.59 14.96 27.16
N ILE A 33 16.43 15.81 26.15
CA ILE A 33 17.52 16.68 25.65
C ILE A 33 17.83 17.77 26.68
N VAL A 34 16.81 18.36 27.30
CA VAL A 34 16.98 19.38 28.35
C VAL A 34 17.63 18.79 29.60
N GLU A 35 17.20 17.62 30.06
CA GLU A 35 17.81 16.94 31.22
C GLU A 35 19.27 16.57 30.96
N ARG A 36 19.59 16.10 29.75
CA ARG A 36 20.98 15.80 29.38
C ARG A 36 21.86 17.05 29.39
N LYS A 37 21.35 18.18 28.90
CA LYS A 37 22.06 19.46 28.95
C LYS A 37 22.25 19.95 30.38
N ALA A 38 21.21 19.83 31.23
CA ALA A 38 21.30 20.21 32.63
C ALA A 38 22.29 19.35 33.43
N ALA A 39 22.43 18.06 33.09
CA ALA A 39 23.42 17.17 33.70
C ALA A 39 24.86 17.46 33.22
N ASP A 40 25.04 17.82 31.95
CA ASP A 40 26.35 18.19 31.41
C ASP A 40 26.82 19.56 31.98
N ASP A 41 25.92 20.45 32.44
CA ASP A 41 26.25 21.75 33.05
C ASP A 41 26.53 21.67 34.58
N SER A 42 26.24 20.55 35.26
CA SER A 42 26.38 20.42 36.72
C SER A 42 27.70 19.78 37.21
N GLU A 43 28.64 19.46 36.31
CA GLU A 43 29.87 18.68 36.63
C GLU A 43 31.16 19.52 36.59
N TYR A 44 31.09 20.83 36.89
CA TYR A 44 32.29 21.66 37.09
C TYR A 44 32.37 22.16 38.54
N GLU A 45 32.97 21.36 39.41
CA GLU A 45 33.62 21.83 40.64
C GLU A 45 35.14 21.91 40.39
N PRO A 46 35.79 23.09 40.53
CA PRO A 46 37.23 23.18 40.43
C PRO A 46 37.85 22.81 41.78
N ASP A 47 38.25 21.55 41.93
CA ASP A 47 38.97 21.11 43.12
C ASP A 47 40.44 21.57 43.08
N ALA A 48 40.78 22.31 44.13
CA ALA A 48 42.11 22.82 44.42
C ALA A 48 42.98 21.71 45.05
N GLU A 49 44.26 21.68 44.64
CA GLU A 49 45.43 21.15 45.34
C GLU A 49 45.40 19.71 45.89
N GLU A 50 46.25 18.82 45.34
CA GLU A 50 47.06 17.94 46.21
C GLU A 50 48.33 17.44 45.49
N GLU A 51 49.48 17.98 45.90
CA GLU A 51 50.79 17.38 45.68
C GLU A 51 50.94 16.17 46.62
N ALA A 52 51.22 14.98 46.10
CA ALA A 52 51.73 13.87 46.91
C ALA A 52 52.71 13.01 46.10
N TYR A 53 53.99 13.23 46.39
CA TYR A 53 55.12 12.32 46.18
C TYR A 53 54.86 10.96 46.85
N VAL A 54 55.04 9.84 46.14
CA VAL A 54 55.39 8.54 46.74
C VAL A 54 56.37 7.81 45.81
N GLU A 55 57.47 7.39 46.42
CA GLU A 55 58.67 6.78 45.83
C GLU A 55 58.44 5.42 45.16
N GLU A 56 59.30 5.09 44.20
CA GLU A 56 59.47 3.74 43.67
C GLU A 56 60.15 2.83 44.71
N GLU A 57 59.61 1.63 44.90
CA GLU A 57 60.37 0.48 45.38
C GLU A 57 60.04 -0.76 44.54
N ASP A 58 61.07 -1.23 43.84
CA ASP A 58 61.17 -2.58 43.29
C ASP A 58 61.08 -3.63 44.41
N LEU A 59 60.42 -4.78 44.14
CA LEU A 59 60.95 -6.14 44.40
C LEU A 59 59.91 -7.27 44.15
N ARG A 60 60.32 -8.19 43.27
CA ARG A 60 60.10 -9.66 43.27
C ARG A 60 58.83 -10.25 42.62
N ASP A 61 59.06 -10.72 41.39
CA ASP A 61 58.89 -12.09 40.87
C ASP A 61 57.65 -12.94 41.23
N GLU A 62 57.11 -13.52 40.14
CA GLU A 62 56.26 -14.70 39.99
C GLU A 62 54.78 -14.46 39.66
N GLU A 63 54.37 -15.16 38.60
CA GLU A 63 53.01 -15.36 38.09
C GLU A 63 52.44 -14.29 37.13
N GLU A 64 52.91 -14.33 35.87
CA GLU A 64 52.20 -13.78 34.71
C GLU A 64 50.89 -14.55 34.50
N VAL A 65 49.89 -14.27 35.32
CA VAL A 65 48.50 -14.61 35.02
C VAL A 65 48.11 -13.72 33.84
N ALA A 66 48.10 -14.31 32.64
CA ALA A 66 47.65 -13.66 31.41
C ALA A 66 46.19 -13.19 31.57
N LEU A 67 46.01 -12.02 32.17
CA LEU A 67 44.76 -11.29 32.18
C LEU A 67 44.39 -11.02 30.72
N PRO A 68 43.16 -11.34 30.29
CA PRO A 68 42.75 -11.09 28.92
C PRO A 68 42.91 -9.60 28.65
N LYS A 69 43.85 -9.26 27.75
CA LYS A 69 44.07 -7.88 27.30
C LYS A 69 42.70 -7.34 26.91
N SER A 70 42.28 -6.27 27.59
CA SER A 70 40.97 -5.69 27.30
C SER A 70 40.91 -5.35 25.80
N LYS A 71 39.73 -5.46 25.19
CA LYS A 71 39.53 -5.20 23.75
C LYS A 71 40.08 -3.84 23.30
N ALA A 72 40.12 -2.87 24.21
CA ALA A 72 40.75 -1.57 23.99
C ALA A 72 42.28 -1.68 23.87
N MET A 73 42.94 -2.42 24.76
CA MET A 73 44.39 -2.65 24.71
C MET A 73 44.82 -3.44 23.47
N GLU A 74 44.00 -4.40 23.02
CA GLU A 74 44.22 -5.10 21.75
C GLU A 74 44.11 -4.15 20.54
N ALA A 75 43.12 -3.24 20.55
CA ALA A 75 42.98 -2.23 19.51
C ALA A 75 44.14 -1.21 19.50
N LEU A 76 44.60 -0.80 20.69
CA LEU A 76 45.78 0.07 20.85
C LEU A 76 47.04 -0.56 20.27
N SER A 77 47.20 -1.88 20.38
CA SER A 77 48.31 -2.62 19.79
C SER A 77 48.27 -2.67 18.25
N ASN A 78 47.10 -2.50 17.64
CA ASN A 78 46.87 -2.60 16.19
C ASN A 78 46.76 -1.21 15.52
N LYS A 79 47.77 -0.37 15.74
CA LYS A 79 47.82 1.00 15.22
C LYS A 79 48.11 1.03 13.70
N PRO A 80 47.33 1.76 12.88
CA PRO A 80 47.64 2.00 11.48
C PRO A 80 48.95 2.79 11.25
N PRO A 81 49.66 2.58 10.12
CA PRO A 81 50.94 3.23 9.86
C PRO A 81 50.82 4.74 9.56
N ASN A 82 49.66 5.21 9.12
CA ASN A 82 49.41 6.58 8.67
C ASN A 82 48.77 7.50 9.74
N ILE A 83 48.66 7.05 11.00
CA ILE A 83 48.15 7.85 12.11
C ILE A 83 49.21 7.97 13.20
N THR A 84 49.22 9.07 13.97
CA THR A 84 50.11 9.19 15.14
C THR A 84 49.60 8.33 16.29
N HIS A 85 50.47 8.01 17.25
CA HIS A 85 50.09 7.16 18.38
C HIS A 85 49.05 7.84 19.27
N GLU A 86 49.25 9.11 19.56
CA GLU A 86 48.31 9.93 20.34
C GLU A 86 46.92 9.99 19.70
N ASN A 87 46.84 10.27 18.40
CA ASN A 87 45.55 10.33 17.70
C ASN A 87 44.85 8.96 17.68
N TRP A 88 45.62 7.87 17.55
CA TRP A 88 45.07 6.51 17.62
C TRP A 88 44.54 6.20 19.02
N THR A 89 45.30 6.51 20.06
CA THR A 89 44.91 6.33 21.45
C THR A 89 43.65 7.12 21.78
N SER A 90 43.55 8.38 21.35
CA SER A 90 42.33 9.19 21.53
C SER A 90 41.11 8.58 20.85
N LEU A 91 41.26 8.03 19.64
CA LEU A 91 40.16 7.35 18.92
C LEU A 91 39.74 6.07 19.64
N VAL A 92 40.70 5.23 20.03
CA VAL A 92 40.41 3.99 20.76
C VAL A 92 39.68 4.29 22.07
N ASN A 93 40.13 5.29 22.82
CA ASN A 93 39.48 5.70 24.07
C ASN A 93 38.06 6.22 23.83
N LYS A 94 37.88 7.10 22.84
CA LYS A 94 36.56 7.64 22.48
C LYS A 94 35.55 6.55 22.12
N TRP A 95 35.96 5.53 21.36
CA TRP A 95 35.07 4.43 20.97
C TRP A 95 34.99 3.29 22.00
N SER A 96 35.89 3.29 22.99
CA SER A 96 35.84 2.40 24.15
C SER A 96 34.95 2.95 25.27
N ASP A 97 34.63 4.25 25.24
CA ASP A 97 33.67 4.89 26.14
C ASP A 97 32.28 4.26 26.04
N GLU A 98 31.72 3.95 27.20
CA GLU A 98 30.42 3.31 27.37
C GLU A 98 29.27 4.19 26.84
N ARG A 99 29.39 5.52 26.94
CA ARG A 99 28.39 6.45 26.37
C ARG A 99 28.33 6.30 24.85
N ASN A 100 29.48 6.25 24.19
CA ASN A 100 29.54 6.11 22.74
C ASN A 100 29.12 4.71 22.26
N LYS A 101 29.45 3.66 23.01
CA LYS A 101 28.93 2.30 22.74
C LYS A 101 27.41 2.24 22.79
N LYS A 102 26.79 2.85 23.81
CA LYS A 102 25.32 2.93 23.92
C LYS A 102 24.70 3.67 22.74
N ILE A 103 25.29 4.79 22.32
CA ILE A 103 24.82 5.55 21.14
C ILE A 103 24.93 4.69 19.87
N CYS A 104 26.04 3.95 19.68
CA CYS A 104 26.21 3.04 18.55
C CYS A 104 25.15 1.94 18.53
N GLN A 105 24.86 1.35 19.69
CA GLN A 105 23.82 0.32 19.83
C GLN A 105 22.44 0.89 19.51
N MET A 106 22.08 2.05 20.07
CA MET A 106 20.82 2.74 19.75
C MET A 106 20.72 3.09 18.26
N ASN A 107 21.81 3.54 17.63
CA ASN A 107 21.81 3.83 16.19
C ASN A 107 21.62 2.57 15.34
N LYS A 108 22.16 1.43 15.78
CA LYS A 108 21.93 0.13 15.14
C LYS A 108 20.47 -0.29 15.26
N GLU A 109 19.91 -0.25 16.46
CA GLU A 109 18.49 -0.53 16.71
C GLU A 109 17.58 0.40 15.92
N ASN A 110 17.91 1.70 15.86
CA ASN A 110 17.17 2.68 15.07
C ASN A 110 17.19 2.33 13.58
N ARG A 111 18.34 1.92 13.04
CA ARG A 111 18.45 1.46 11.64
C ARG A 111 17.60 0.24 11.38
N GLU A 112 17.61 -0.74 12.27
CA GLU A 112 16.78 -1.96 12.16
C GLU A 112 15.28 -1.66 12.33
N ALA A 113 14.94 -0.66 13.14
CA ALA A 113 13.57 -0.19 13.33
C ALA A 113 13.05 0.69 12.18
N VAL A 114 13.92 1.17 11.27
CA VAL A 114 13.48 1.90 10.07
C VAL A 114 12.69 0.97 9.15
N ARG A 115 11.36 1.04 9.24
CA ARG A 115 10.45 0.25 8.39
C ARG A 115 10.42 0.71 6.93
N GLN A 116 10.67 1.99 6.69
CA GLN A 116 10.53 2.64 5.40
C GLN A 116 11.89 3.17 4.95
N HIS A 117 12.55 2.45 4.05
CA HIS A 117 13.80 2.91 3.45
C HIS A 117 13.49 3.87 2.30
N GLN A 118 14.06 5.07 2.32
CA GLN A 118 13.95 5.96 1.17
C GLN A 118 14.68 5.33 -0.01
N LYS A 119 13.95 5.08 -1.09
CA LYS A 119 14.52 4.65 -2.38
C LYS A 119 14.74 5.88 -3.25
N THR A 120 15.74 5.84 -4.14
CA THR A 120 15.94 6.89 -5.14
C THR A 120 14.64 7.14 -5.90
N GLY A 121 14.18 8.39 -5.96
CA GLY A 121 12.90 8.78 -6.55
C GLY A 121 11.70 8.76 -5.59
N SER A 122 11.85 8.30 -4.35
CA SER A 122 10.82 8.43 -3.31
C SER A 122 10.93 9.79 -2.62
N MET A 123 9.77 10.37 -2.32
CA MET A 123 9.67 11.65 -1.61
C MET A 123 10.07 11.48 -0.14
N SER A 124 10.84 12.42 0.41
CA SER A 124 11.27 12.34 1.81
C SER A 124 10.08 12.37 2.77
N TYR A 125 10.22 11.70 3.93
CA TYR A 125 9.16 11.61 4.94
C TYR A 125 8.64 13.00 5.37
N VAL A 126 9.55 13.96 5.56
CA VAL A 126 9.20 15.35 5.90
C VAL A 126 8.33 15.99 4.82
N SER A 127 8.67 15.77 3.54
CA SER A 127 7.88 16.30 2.42
C SER A 127 6.51 15.63 2.32
N TYR A 128 6.43 14.32 2.55
CA TYR A 128 5.16 13.59 2.60
C TYR A 128 4.23 14.11 3.70
N PHE A 129 4.74 14.27 4.92
CA PHE A 129 3.96 14.81 6.04
C PHE A 129 3.53 16.25 5.81
N SER A 130 4.38 17.07 5.19
CA SER A 130 4.03 18.44 4.83
C SER A 130 2.83 18.47 3.88
N LYS A 131 2.79 17.58 2.88
CA LYS A 131 1.66 17.47 1.94
C LYS A 131 0.39 16.91 2.60
N LEU A 132 0.51 15.93 3.47
CA LEU A 132 -0.62 15.42 4.26
C LEU A 132 -1.25 16.54 5.10
N ASN A 133 -0.44 17.30 5.82
CA ASN A 133 -0.91 18.41 6.65
C ASN A 133 -1.55 19.52 5.80
N ALA A 134 -1.02 19.80 4.60
CA ALA A 134 -1.63 20.77 3.68
C ALA A 134 -3.03 20.32 3.23
N MET A 135 -3.19 19.03 2.90
CA MET A 135 -4.50 18.47 2.55
C MET A 135 -5.47 18.48 3.74
N GLU A 136 -5.00 18.16 4.95
CA GLU A 136 -5.83 18.16 6.17
C GLU A 136 -6.32 19.57 6.51
N LYS A 137 -5.43 20.58 6.45
CA LYS A 137 -5.82 21.99 6.63
C LYS A 137 -6.88 22.44 5.63
N ARG A 138 -6.78 21.99 4.38
CA ARG A 138 -7.78 22.30 3.33
C ARG A 138 -9.12 21.61 3.60
N ARG A 139 -9.13 20.42 4.21
CA ARG A 139 -10.36 19.75 4.66
C ARG A 139 -11.02 20.51 5.82
N GLU A 140 -10.21 20.97 6.78
CA GLU A 140 -10.68 21.73 7.95
C GLU A 140 -11.18 23.13 7.61
N ALA A 141 -10.62 23.76 6.58
CA ALA A 141 -11.01 25.10 6.12
C ALA A 141 -12.37 25.12 5.38
N GLN A 142 -13.02 23.97 5.16
CA GLN A 142 -14.35 23.91 4.55
C GLN A 142 -15.38 24.43 5.54
N SER A 143 -16.16 25.44 5.15
CA SER A 143 -17.21 26.00 5.99
C SER A 143 -18.36 25.01 6.20
N GLU A 144 -18.90 24.94 7.42
CA GLU A 144 -20.07 24.12 7.76
C GLU A 144 -21.29 24.58 6.96
N GLY A 145 -21.55 23.91 5.83
CA GLY A 145 -22.69 24.19 4.95
C GLY A 145 -22.46 23.92 3.46
N GLU A 146 -21.20 23.83 3.01
CA GLU A 146 -20.87 23.46 1.63
C GLU A 146 -20.78 21.94 1.43
N GLN A 147 -21.08 21.46 0.22
CA GLN A 147 -20.83 20.08 -0.18
C GLN A 147 -19.33 19.76 0.02
N PRO A 148 -18.99 18.62 0.65
CA PRO A 148 -17.59 18.29 0.93
C PRO A 148 -16.79 18.19 -0.37
N VAL A 149 -15.70 18.96 -0.47
CA VAL A 149 -14.84 18.96 -1.65
C VAL A 149 -14.18 17.59 -1.79
N SER A 150 -14.21 17.01 -3.00
CA SER A 150 -13.62 15.69 -3.24
C SER A 150 -12.12 15.66 -2.97
N ASP A 151 -11.63 14.53 -2.46
CA ASP A 151 -10.21 14.29 -2.19
C ASP A 151 -9.32 14.59 -3.41
N THR A 152 -9.80 14.26 -4.61
CA THR A 152 -9.10 14.54 -5.87
C THR A 152 -8.92 16.03 -6.12
N SER A 153 -9.92 16.85 -5.78
CA SER A 153 -9.85 18.31 -5.93
C SER A 153 -8.90 18.93 -4.90
N ILE A 154 -8.94 18.45 -3.66
CA ILE A 154 -8.02 18.87 -2.59
C ILE A 154 -6.57 18.58 -2.99
N VAL A 155 -6.28 17.36 -3.46
CA VAL A 155 -4.94 16.98 -3.93
C VAL A 155 -4.52 17.85 -5.12
N ALA A 156 -5.42 18.13 -6.07
CA ALA A 156 -5.10 18.95 -7.25
C ALA A 156 -4.66 20.35 -6.87
N GLU A 157 -5.34 20.94 -5.92
CA GLU A 157 -5.08 22.30 -5.52
C GLU A 157 -3.85 22.40 -4.61
N VAL A 158 -3.57 21.40 -3.76
CA VAL A 158 -2.28 21.31 -3.03
C VAL A 158 -1.12 21.15 -4.00
N LEU A 159 -1.26 20.32 -5.04
CA LEU A 159 -0.22 20.16 -6.06
C LEU A 159 -0.01 21.40 -6.92
N LYS A 160 -1.05 22.21 -7.15
CA LYS A 160 -0.95 23.49 -7.88
C LYS A 160 -0.16 24.56 -7.11
N GLU A 161 -0.20 24.54 -5.79
CA GLU A 161 0.61 25.45 -4.95
C GLU A 161 2.11 25.15 -5.09
N GLU A 162 2.48 23.89 -5.25
CA GLU A 162 3.88 23.49 -5.43
C GLU A 162 4.35 23.63 -6.88
N SER A 163 3.45 23.38 -7.84
CA SER A 163 3.77 23.49 -9.26
C SER A 163 2.52 23.83 -10.08
N ALA A 164 2.56 25.00 -10.72
CA ALA A 164 1.53 25.45 -11.66
C ALA A 164 1.36 24.52 -12.88
N HIS A 165 2.33 23.63 -13.14
CA HIS A 165 2.33 22.70 -14.28
C HIS A 165 2.02 21.24 -13.88
N SER A 166 1.55 20.98 -12.66
CA SER A 166 1.23 19.61 -12.24
C SER A 166 0.03 19.05 -13.02
N THR A 167 0.29 18.14 -13.95
CA THR A 167 -0.73 17.47 -14.80
C THR A 167 -1.15 16.09 -14.29
N VAL A 168 -0.61 15.66 -13.13
CA VAL A 168 -0.76 14.29 -12.61
C VAL A 168 -2.23 13.89 -12.50
N LEU A 169 -3.09 14.78 -11.99
CA LEU A 169 -4.52 14.46 -11.84
C LEU A 169 -5.31 14.62 -13.14
N SER A 170 -4.91 15.50 -14.05
CA SER A 170 -5.48 15.56 -15.40
C SER A 170 -5.24 14.24 -16.15
N SER A 171 -4.04 13.66 -16.01
CA SER A 171 -3.74 12.34 -16.59
C SER A 171 -4.53 11.21 -15.92
N MET A 172 -4.89 11.36 -14.64
CA MET A 172 -5.72 10.40 -13.91
C MET A 172 -7.19 10.47 -14.36
N GLY A 173 -7.73 11.67 -14.59
CA GLY A 173 -9.07 11.86 -15.16
C GLY A 173 -9.21 11.22 -16.55
N HIS A 174 -8.19 11.33 -17.41
CA HIS A 174 -8.19 10.63 -18.70
C HIS A 174 -8.18 9.10 -18.55
N ARG A 175 -7.55 8.54 -17.51
CA ARG A 175 -7.57 7.10 -17.25
C ARG A 175 -8.98 6.62 -16.85
N GLU A 176 -9.70 7.38 -16.03
CA GLU A 176 -11.07 7.06 -15.64
C GLU A 176 -12.05 7.18 -16.82
N GLU A 177 -11.90 8.22 -17.65
CA GLU A 177 -12.66 8.39 -18.90
C GLU A 177 -12.43 7.21 -19.86
N LEU A 178 -11.18 6.79 -20.03
CA LEU A 178 -10.85 5.62 -20.87
C LEU A 178 -11.46 4.33 -20.31
N ALA A 179 -11.49 4.16 -18.99
CA ALA A 179 -12.10 2.98 -18.35
C ALA A 179 -13.62 2.93 -18.56
N THR A 180 -14.32 4.06 -18.41
CA THR A 180 -15.78 4.12 -18.66
C THR A 180 -16.11 3.87 -20.14
N ARG A 181 -15.31 4.42 -21.06
CA ARG A 181 -15.46 4.16 -22.50
C ARG A 181 -15.24 2.68 -22.84
N LEU A 182 -14.24 2.05 -22.23
CA LEU A 182 -13.96 0.63 -22.44
C LEU A 182 -15.11 -0.25 -21.93
N GLN A 183 -15.65 0.04 -20.74
CA GLN A 183 -16.81 -0.68 -20.20
C GLN A 183 -18.08 -0.51 -21.05
N ALA A 184 -18.29 0.67 -21.64
CA ALA A 184 -19.42 0.89 -22.56
C ALA A 184 -19.25 0.08 -23.85
N GLN A 185 -18.03 0.01 -24.39
CA GLN A 185 -17.73 -0.80 -25.57
C GLN A 185 -17.94 -2.30 -25.31
N GLU A 186 -17.51 -2.80 -24.15
CA GLU A 186 -17.68 -4.20 -23.77
C GLU A 186 -19.17 -4.59 -23.63
N ARG A 187 -19.98 -3.72 -23.01
CA ARG A 187 -21.43 -3.93 -22.93
C ARG A 187 -22.09 -3.96 -24.30
N ALA A 188 -21.74 -3.02 -25.18
CA ALA A 188 -22.26 -2.98 -26.55
C ALA A 188 -21.89 -4.26 -27.32
N PHE A 189 -20.66 -4.76 -27.14
CA PHE A 189 -20.24 -6.01 -27.75
C PHE A 189 -21.04 -7.22 -27.25
N GLN A 190 -21.27 -7.31 -25.93
CA GLN A 190 -22.08 -8.36 -25.33
C GLN A 190 -23.54 -8.33 -25.81
N GLU A 191 -24.14 -7.14 -25.92
CA GLU A 191 -25.50 -6.98 -26.46
C GLU A 191 -25.60 -7.43 -27.91
N ILE A 192 -24.61 -7.07 -28.75
CA ILE A 192 -24.55 -7.51 -30.15
C ILE A 192 -24.47 -9.04 -30.23
N GLN A 193 -23.60 -9.68 -29.43
CA GLN A 193 -23.48 -11.14 -29.42
C GLN A 193 -24.78 -11.81 -28.97
N LYS A 194 -25.42 -11.29 -27.93
CA LYS A 194 -26.70 -11.81 -27.45
C LYS A 194 -27.78 -11.72 -28.52
N LYS A 195 -27.89 -10.56 -29.19
CA LYS A 195 -28.86 -10.36 -30.26
C LYS A 195 -28.65 -11.31 -31.44
N GLN A 196 -27.39 -11.52 -31.84
CA GLN A 196 -27.05 -12.48 -32.90
C GLN A 196 -27.45 -13.91 -32.53
N GLN A 197 -27.26 -14.30 -31.26
CA GLN A 197 -27.69 -15.62 -30.78
C GLN A 197 -29.21 -15.77 -30.78
N GLU A 198 -29.94 -14.76 -30.30
CA GLU A 198 -31.41 -14.74 -30.34
C GLU A 198 -31.96 -14.81 -31.78
N GLU A 199 -31.34 -14.09 -32.72
CA GLU A 199 -31.69 -14.15 -34.15
C GLU A 199 -31.46 -15.54 -34.75
N LEU A 200 -30.35 -16.21 -34.40
CA LEU A 200 -30.07 -17.59 -34.84
C LEU A 200 -31.10 -18.59 -34.28
N GLU A 201 -31.48 -18.44 -33.01
CA GLU A 201 -32.48 -19.30 -32.38
C GLU A 201 -33.88 -19.08 -32.96
N ALA A 202 -34.27 -17.82 -33.19
CA ALA A 202 -35.53 -17.49 -33.84
C ALA A 202 -35.60 -18.07 -35.27
N LEU A 203 -34.50 -17.99 -36.02
CA LEU A 203 -34.43 -18.56 -37.36
C LEU A 203 -34.57 -20.10 -37.34
N LYS A 204 -33.88 -20.77 -36.41
CA LYS A 204 -34.01 -22.23 -36.24
C LYS A 204 -35.43 -22.63 -35.89
N LYS A 205 -36.07 -21.91 -34.96
CA LYS A 205 -37.46 -22.17 -34.55
C LYS A 205 -38.43 -22.00 -35.71
N SER A 206 -38.31 -20.90 -36.46
CA SER A 206 -39.12 -20.67 -37.65
C SER A 206 -38.94 -21.77 -38.71
N GLN A 207 -37.71 -22.23 -38.91
CA GLN A 207 -37.44 -23.34 -39.84
C GLN A 207 -38.08 -24.65 -39.36
N GLN A 208 -38.01 -24.95 -38.06
CA GLN A 208 -38.65 -26.12 -37.47
C GLN A 208 -40.18 -26.08 -37.65
N GLU A 209 -40.82 -24.95 -37.34
CA GLU A 209 -42.27 -24.77 -37.51
C GLU A 209 -42.69 -24.96 -38.97
N LYS A 210 -41.91 -24.45 -39.94
CA LYS A 210 -42.15 -24.70 -41.38
C LYS A 210 -42.06 -26.18 -41.73
N ASN A 211 -41.06 -26.89 -41.21
CA ASN A 211 -40.89 -28.33 -41.45
C ASN A 211 -42.05 -29.13 -40.84
N GLU A 212 -42.48 -28.79 -39.63
CA GLU A 212 -43.63 -29.42 -38.97
C GLU A 212 -44.95 -29.16 -39.70
N ALA A 213 -45.17 -27.92 -40.15
CA ALA A 213 -46.34 -27.57 -40.94
C ALA A 213 -46.37 -28.33 -42.28
N TRP A 214 -45.22 -28.44 -42.94
CA TRP A 214 -45.09 -29.23 -44.16
C TRP A 214 -45.38 -30.72 -43.91
N ALA A 215 -44.85 -31.30 -42.83
CA ALA A 215 -45.11 -32.69 -42.45
C ALA A 215 -46.59 -32.95 -42.11
N LYS A 216 -47.28 -32.01 -41.45
CA LYS A 216 -48.73 -32.11 -41.20
C LYS A 216 -49.53 -32.08 -42.49
N LYS A 217 -49.20 -31.15 -43.39
CA LYS A 217 -49.85 -31.06 -44.70
C LYS A 217 -49.65 -32.33 -45.52
N GLN A 218 -48.45 -32.92 -45.48
CA GLN A 218 -48.16 -34.19 -46.12
C GLN A 218 -49.03 -35.33 -45.56
N LYS A 219 -49.14 -35.43 -44.23
CA LYS A 219 -50.01 -36.43 -43.58
C LYS A 219 -51.48 -36.26 -43.96
N GLU A 220 -51.97 -35.03 -44.01
CA GLU A 220 -53.35 -34.73 -44.44
C GLU A 220 -53.59 -35.17 -45.89
N THR A 221 -52.64 -34.90 -46.78
CA THR A 221 -52.74 -35.35 -48.18
C THR A 221 -52.69 -36.87 -48.31
N ASP A 222 -51.82 -37.54 -47.55
CA ASP A 222 -51.70 -39.00 -47.56
C ASP A 222 -53.00 -39.65 -47.03
N ASN A 223 -53.56 -39.12 -45.94
CA ASN A 223 -54.84 -39.57 -45.38
C ASN A 223 -55.99 -39.42 -46.40
N LEU A 224 -56.01 -38.34 -47.19
CA LEU A 224 -57.02 -38.13 -48.22
C LEU A 224 -56.88 -39.15 -49.37
N LEU A 225 -55.65 -39.45 -49.78
CA LEU A 225 -55.37 -40.48 -50.79
C LEU A 225 -55.78 -41.87 -50.32
N ASP A 226 -55.52 -42.20 -49.06
CA ASP A 226 -55.95 -43.46 -48.46
C ASP A 226 -57.47 -43.58 -48.39
N PHE A 227 -58.17 -42.49 -48.06
CA PHE A 227 -59.64 -42.45 -48.09
C PHE A 227 -60.19 -42.71 -49.50
N LEU A 228 -59.66 -42.05 -50.52
CA LEU A 228 -60.07 -42.26 -51.91
C LEU A 228 -59.77 -43.69 -52.37
N ARG A 229 -58.62 -44.24 -51.99
CA ARG A 229 -58.25 -45.63 -52.27
C ARG A 229 -59.24 -46.59 -51.62
N ALA A 230 -59.61 -46.37 -50.36
CA ALA A 230 -60.59 -47.19 -49.66
C ALA A 230 -61.99 -47.13 -50.30
N GLN A 231 -62.42 -45.94 -50.75
CA GLN A 231 -63.69 -45.77 -51.46
C GLN A 231 -63.72 -46.54 -52.79
N ALA A 232 -62.62 -46.50 -53.55
CA ALA A 232 -62.49 -47.27 -54.80
C ALA A 232 -62.60 -48.78 -54.55
N THR A 233 -61.97 -49.31 -53.49
CA THR A 233 -62.04 -50.74 -53.15
C THR A 233 -63.46 -51.18 -52.77
N GLN A 234 -64.25 -50.32 -52.11
CA GLN A 234 -65.65 -50.61 -51.76
C GLN A 234 -66.57 -50.59 -53.00
N GLN A 235 -66.33 -49.72 -53.97
CA GLN A 235 -67.09 -49.68 -55.23
C GLN A 235 -66.81 -50.91 -56.13
N SER A 236 -65.59 -51.45 -56.11
CA SER A 236 -65.27 -52.68 -56.85
C SER A 236 -65.88 -53.95 -56.25
N GLN A 237 -66.29 -53.94 -54.98
CA GLN A 237 -66.92 -55.08 -54.30
C GLN A 237 -68.47 -55.09 -54.38
N SER A 238 -69.08 -54.09 -54.99
CA SER A 238 -70.54 -53.90 -55.03
C SER A 238 -71.17 -54.02 -56.42
N GLN A 239 -70.46 -54.53 -57.44
CA GLN A 239 -71.10 -55.04 -58.66
C GLN A 239 -71.61 -56.47 -58.40
N PRO A 240 -72.93 -56.73 -58.37
CA PRO A 240 -73.44 -58.09 -58.40
C PRO A 240 -73.23 -58.64 -59.82
N ASP A 241 -72.70 -59.85 -59.91
CA ASP A 241 -72.71 -60.65 -61.14
C ASP A 241 -74.16 -60.72 -61.64
N GLY A 242 -74.44 -59.96 -62.70
CA GLY A 242 -75.69 -59.96 -63.42
C GLY A 242 -75.80 -61.26 -64.23
N SER A 243 -76.94 -61.91 -64.02
CA SER A 243 -77.40 -63.17 -64.61
C SER A 243 -77.47 -63.21 -66.13
#